data_AF-A0A0M8W198-F1
#
_entry.id   AF-A0A0M8W198-F1
#
_cell.length_a   1.000
_cell.length_b   1.000
_cell.length_c   1.000
_cell.angle_alpha   90.00
_cell.angle_beta   90.00
_cell.angle_gamma   90.00
#
_symmetry.space_group_name_H-M   'P 1'
#
loop_
_entity.id
_entity.type
_entity.pdbx_description
1 polymer ?
#
loop_
_entity_poly.entity_id
_entity_poly.type
_entity_poly.pdbx_seq_one_letter_code
_entity_poly.pdbx_strand_id
1 'polypeptide(L)'
;MERAARRNTTVPFEGYSREDGNIPGNIMVASSDECVYSFAKSDIMEREQLGEDRVRVWVRAGATAFRLSRIRAGESQDSFTVAMENIAPPASPRLAGDPTPASGAVTAEQMEHIAPPPTEEPAGAPRYAGGDTAQVTVPRVLPSLSSVGSCWTASCLGGDMFANNCAHFLSDAFIRAGYTELAMANPYIHARCYTPARRPIRARDMWAWFQNRAVRTSRTPMRNTGWWSVFQLDESVYWGGHVLLLDTDTWTYYGTGNHTTWQQYLYQW
;
A
#
# COMPACT_ATOMS: atom_id res chain seq x y z
N MET A 1 -40.16 16.22 -12.15
CA MET A 1 -39.90 15.28 -11.03
C MET A 1 -38.59 14.52 -11.18
N GLU A 2 -38.10 14.24 -12.40
CA GLU A 2 -36.87 13.45 -12.64
C GLU A 2 -35.56 14.11 -12.15
N ARG A 3 -35.46 15.45 -12.21
CA ARG A 3 -34.31 16.23 -11.71
C ARG A 3 -34.13 16.20 -10.19
N ALA A 4 -35.20 15.96 -9.43
CA ALA A 4 -35.14 15.91 -7.97
C ALA A 4 -34.65 14.56 -7.44
N ALA A 5 -34.94 13.46 -8.15
CA ALA A 5 -34.53 12.11 -7.76
C ALA A 5 -33.03 11.83 -7.97
N ARG A 6 -32.36 12.51 -8.92
CA ARG A 6 -30.91 12.38 -9.18
C ARG A 6 -30.01 13.07 -8.14
N ARG A 7 -30.56 13.97 -7.32
CA ARG A 7 -29.79 14.73 -6.32
C ARG A 7 -29.41 13.90 -5.07
N ASN A 8 -30.05 12.76 -4.83
CA ASN A 8 -29.70 11.88 -3.72
C ASN A 8 -28.58 10.87 -4.02
N THR A 9 -28.10 10.81 -5.26
CA THR A 9 -27.07 9.84 -5.69
C THR A 9 -25.83 10.51 -6.29
N THR A 10 -25.75 11.84 -6.21
CA THR A 10 -24.63 12.62 -6.76
C THR A 10 -24.18 13.72 -5.82
N VAL A 11 -22.89 14.03 -5.85
CA VAL A 11 -22.23 15.07 -5.05
C VAL A 11 -21.70 16.15 -5.99
N PRO A 12 -22.07 17.42 -5.80
CA PRO A 12 -21.61 18.50 -6.67
C PRO A 12 -20.20 18.98 -6.30
N PHE A 13 -19.38 19.22 -7.31
CA PHE A 13 -18.09 19.89 -7.21
C PHE A 13 -18.03 21.05 -8.19
N GLU A 14 -17.55 22.20 -7.74
CA GLU A 14 -17.48 23.41 -8.53
C GLU A 14 -16.05 23.92 -8.59
N GLY A 15 -15.60 24.33 -9.77
CA GLY A 15 -14.21 24.75 -9.94
C GLY A 15 -13.83 25.00 -11.39
N TYR A 16 -12.54 25.25 -11.63
CA TYR A 16 -11.97 25.27 -12.97
C TYR A 16 -11.67 23.85 -13.42
N SER A 17 -12.05 23.48 -14.63
CA SER A 17 -11.84 22.10 -15.12
C SER A 17 -10.94 22.00 -16.33
N ARG A 18 -10.15 20.94 -16.36
CA ARG A 18 -9.32 20.54 -17.50
C ARG A 18 -9.17 19.02 -17.52
N GLU A 19 -8.75 18.49 -18.66
CA GLU A 19 -8.30 17.11 -18.75
C GLU A 19 -7.11 16.88 -17.80
N ASP A 20 -7.11 15.73 -17.13
CA ASP A 20 -5.97 15.30 -16.34
C ASP A 20 -4.88 14.77 -17.27
N GLY A 21 -3.77 15.52 -17.36
CA GLY A 21 -2.63 15.14 -18.19
C GLY A 21 -1.83 13.96 -17.62
N ASN A 22 -2.01 13.63 -16.34
CA ASN A 22 -1.31 12.55 -15.67
C ASN A 22 -2.14 11.26 -15.63
N ILE A 23 -3.48 11.37 -15.68
CA ILE A 23 -4.42 10.23 -15.62
C ILE A 23 -5.39 10.29 -16.81
N PRO A 24 -5.08 9.63 -17.93
CA PRO A 24 -5.95 9.61 -19.10
C PRO A 24 -7.35 9.10 -18.76
N GLY A 25 -8.38 9.83 -19.20
CA GLY A 25 -9.79 9.50 -18.91
C GLY A 25 -10.35 10.16 -17.66
N ASN A 26 -9.53 10.92 -16.92
CA ASN A 26 -9.99 11.75 -15.80
C ASN A 26 -10.15 13.22 -16.20
N ILE A 27 -10.97 13.94 -15.44
CA ILE A 27 -11.01 15.40 -15.44
C ILE A 27 -10.49 15.89 -14.10
N MET A 28 -9.67 16.94 -14.13
CA MET A 28 -9.35 17.71 -12.95
C MET A 28 -10.38 18.83 -12.74
N VAL A 29 -10.77 19.06 -11.48
CA VAL A 29 -11.61 20.17 -11.02
C VAL A 29 -10.88 20.88 -9.87
N ALA A 30 -10.35 22.07 -10.14
CA ALA A 30 -9.75 22.94 -9.14
C ALA A 30 -10.86 23.72 -8.42
N SER A 31 -11.25 23.25 -7.24
CA SER A 31 -12.33 23.89 -6.46
C SER A 31 -11.86 25.13 -5.71
N SER A 32 -10.56 25.18 -5.39
CA SER A 32 -9.88 26.34 -4.81
C SER A 32 -8.41 26.35 -5.22
N ASP A 33 -7.69 27.41 -4.85
CA ASP A 33 -6.23 27.51 -4.94
C ASP A 33 -5.50 26.46 -4.09
N GLU A 34 -6.19 25.89 -3.09
CA GLU A 34 -5.65 24.93 -2.14
C GLU A 34 -6.19 23.51 -2.36
N CYS A 35 -7.10 23.28 -3.33
CA CYS A 35 -7.72 21.97 -3.56
C CYS A 35 -8.10 21.70 -5.02
N VAL A 36 -7.57 20.59 -5.55
CA VAL A 36 -7.86 20.08 -6.88
C VAL A 36 -8.29 18.61 -6.77
N TYR A 37 -9.37 18.25 -7.42
CA TYR A 37 -9.85 16.87 -7.53
C TYR A 37 -9.59 16.34 -8.94
N SER A 38 -9.33 15.05 -9.09
CA SER A 38 -9.29 14.33 -10.36
C SER A 38 -10.27 13.17 -10.30
N PHE A 39 -11.31 13.23 -11.13
CA PHE A 39 -12.40 12.25 -11.20
C PHE A 39 -12.36 11.52 -12.53
N ALA A 40 -12.69 10.22 -12.53
CA ALA A 40 -12.93 9.50 -13.77
C ALA A 40 -14.15 10.08 -14.50
N LYS A 41 -14.05 10.29 -15.81
CA LYS A 41 -15.18 10.81 -16.62
C LYS A 41 -16.44 9.95 -16.51
N SER A 42 -16.28 8.64 -16.31
CA SER A 42 -17.39 7.69 -16.15
C SER A 42 -18.21 7.92 -14.87
N ASP A 43 -17.66 8.61 -13.87
CA ASP A 43 -18.35 8.92 -12.62
C ASP A 43 -18.99 10.31 -12.61
N ILE A 44 -18.78 11.10 -13.67
CA ILE A 44 -19.40 12.40 -13.85
C ILE A 44 -20.76 12.21 -14.50
N MET A 45 -21.80 12.40 -13.72
CA MET A 45 -23.19 12.15 -14.13
C MET A 45 -23.79 13.36 -14.86
N GLU A 46 -23.35 14.56 -14.51
CA GLU A 46 -23.80 15.81 -15.12
C GLU A 46 -22.69 16.86 -15.05
N ARG A 47 -22.64 17.76 -16.04
CA ARG A 47 -21.74 18.90 -16.09
C ARG A 47 -22.51 20.14 -16.52
N GLU A 48 -22.41 21.20 -15.73
CA GLU A 48 -22.98 22.53 -15.99
C GLU A 48 -21.82 23.52 -16.14
N GLN A 49 -21.88 24.34 -17.18
CA GLN A 49 -20.93 25.42 -17.40
C GLN A 49 -21.42 26.66 -16.66
N LEU A 50 -20.62 27.20 -15.73
CA LEU A 50 -20.97 28.35 -14.87
C LEU A 50 -20.30 29.67 -15.33
N GLY A 51 -19.36 29.61 -16.27
CA GLY A 51 -18.62 30.74 -16.84
C GLY A 51 -17.69 30.24 -17.95
N GLU A 52 -16.77 31.06 -18.47
CA GLU A 52 -15.84 30.63 -19.54
C GLU A 52 -15.02 29.39 -19.14
N ASP A 53 -14.39 29.41 -17.97
CA ASP A 53 -13.52 28.30 -17.52
C ASP A 53 -14.03 27.55 -16.28
N ARG A 54 -15.19 27.93 -15.75
CA ARG A 54 -15.73 27.44 -14.48
C ARG A 54 -16.89 26.49 -14.71
N VAL A 55 -16.87 25.35 -14.03
CA VAL A 55 -17.88 24.29 -14.17
C VAL A 55 -18.41 23.87 -12.82
N ARG A 56 -19.61 23.29 -12.85
CA ARG A 56 -20.11 22.43 -11.79
C ARG A 56 -20.30 21.03 -12.35
N VAL A 57 -19.73 20.04 -11.68
CA VAL A 57 -19.89 18.62 -12.03
C VAL A 57 -20.61 17.89 -10.90
N TRP A 58 -21.51 17.00 -11.26
CA TRP A 58 -22.19 16.12 -10.31
C TRP A 58 -21.58 14.74 -10.45
N VAL A 59 -20.83 14.34 -9.43
CA VAL A 59 -20.12 13.07 -9.39
C VAL A 59 -20.98 12.05 -8.66
N ARG A 60 -20.99 10.79 -9.12
CA ARG A 60 -21.71 9.69 -8.44
C ARG A 60 -21.26 9.58 -6.97
N ALA A 61 -22.21 9.48 -6.04
CA ALA A 61 -21.91 9.26 -4.63
C ALA A 61 -21.13 7.93 -4.44
N GLY A 62 -20.04 7.98 -3.68
CA GLY A 62 -19.13 6.85 -3.48
C GLY A 62 -18.03 6.68 -4.54
N ALA A 63 -17.99 7.53 -5.58
CA ALA A 63 -16.90 7.53 -6.55
C ALA A 63 -15.57 7.95 -5.89
N THR A 64 -14.47 7.37 -6.38
CA THR A 64 -13.13 7.68 -5.89
C THR A 64 -12.50 8.80 -6.71
N ALA A 65 -11.75 9.68 -6.06
CA ALA A 65 -11.05 10.78 -6.71
C ALA A 65 -9.64 10.94 -6.15
N PHE A 66 -8.70 11.39 -6.98
CA PHE A 66 -7.43 11.89 -6.47
C PHE A 66 -7.62 13.34 -6.04
N ARG A 67 -7.24 13.68 -4.81
CA ARG A 67 -7.26 15.05 -4.31
C ARG A 67 -5.84 15.56 -4.09
N LEU A 68 -5.50 16.67 -4.74
CA LEU A 68 -4.28 17.42 -4.50
C LEU A 68 -4.63 18.66 -3.67
N SER A 69 -3.92 18.85 -2.56
CA SER A 69 -4.05 20.05 -1.74
C SER A 69 -2.66 20.57 -1.38
N ARG A 70 -2.53 21.87 -1.15
CA ARG A 70 -1.28 22.46 -0.65
C ARG A 70 -1.01 21.98 0.77
N ILE A 71 0.25 21.82 1.13
CA ILE A 71 0.69 21.52 2.50
C ILE A 71 1.58 22.67 2.97
N ARG A 72 1.32 23.21 4.17
CA ARG A 72 2.22 24.17 4.82
C ARG A 72 3.09 23.45 5.84
N ALA A 73 4.37 23.81 5.90
CA ALA A 73 5.29 23.24 6.87
C ALA A 73 4.81 23.54 8.30
N GLY A 74 4.56 22.50 9.10
CA GLY A 74 4.12 22.61 10.49
C GLY A 74 2.61 22.57 10.72
N GLU A 75 1.77 22.46 9.68
CA GLU A 75 0.34 22.17 9.87
C GLU A 75 0.14 20.69 10.26
N SER A 76 -0.74 20.44 11.24
CA SER A 76 -1.13 19.07 11.61
C SER A 76 -1.75 18.38 10.39
N GLN A 77 -1.26 17.17 10.10
CA GLN A 77 -1.75 16.31 9.02
C GLN A 77 -3.22 15.88 9.20
N ASP A 78 -3.82 16.13 10.37
CA ASP A 78 -5.14 15.62 10.77
C ASP A 78 -6.35 16.15 9.97
N SER A 79 -6.14 17.05 9.00
CA SER A 79 -7.22 17.57 8.14
C SER A 79 -7.05 17.26 6.65
N PHE A 80 -5.99 16.53 6.28
CA PHE A 80 -5.62 16.31 4.89
C PHE A 80 -5.59 14.82 4.55
N THR A 81 -6.05 14.52 3.33
CA THR A 81 -6.00 13.23 2.62
C THR A 81 -5.06 12.23 3.26
N VAL A 82 -5.58 11.36 4.12
CA VAL A 82 -4.77 10.34 4.80
C VAL A 82 -4.31 9.35 3.72
N ALA A 83 -3.03 9.43 3.36
CA ALA A 83 -2.43 8.44 2.46
C ALA A 83 -2.62 7.03 3.06
N MET A 84 -2.82 6.00 2.25
CA MET A 84 -3.25 4.69 2.79
C MET A 84 -2.30 4.04 3.77
N GLU A 85 -1.01 4.32 3.63
CA GLU A 85 0.00 3.98 4.63
C GLU A 85 -0.35 4.48 6.04
N ASN A 86 -1.16 5.54 6.15
CA ASN A 86 -1.64 6.14 7.38
C ASN A 86 -3.08 5.73 7.76
N ILE A 87 -3.69 4.77 7.05
CA ILE A 87 -4.97 4.15 7.45
C ILE A 87 -4.73 2.69 7.80
N ALA A 88 -4.81 2.34 9.09
CA ALA A 88 -4.70 0.97 9.54
C ALA A 88 -5.84 0.10 8.99
N PRO A 89 -5.58 -1.15 8.55
CA PRO A 89 -6.66 -2.10 8.31
C PRO A 89 -7.44 -2.34 9.62
N PRO A 90 -8.71 -2.76 9.56
CA PRO A 90 -9.44 -3.16 10.76
C PRO A 90 -8.70 -4.28 11.50
N ALA A 91 -8.97 -4.48 12.79
CA ALA A 91 -8.38 -5.60 13.51
C ALA A 91 -8.75 -6.94 12.84
N SER A 92 -7.78 -7.84 12.70
CA SER A 92 -8.03 -9.18 12.17
C SER A 92 -8.78 -10.03 13.21
N PRO A 93 -10.01 -10.51 12.94
CA PRO A 93 -10.69 -11.44 13.85
C PRO A 93 -9.93 -12.77 13.87
N ARG A 94 -9.66 -13.32 15.07
CA ARG A 94 -9.08 -14.67 15.20
C ARG A 94 -10.19 -15.71 15.11
N LEU A 95 -10.14 -16.57 14.10
CA LEU A 95 -11.06 -17.69 13.93
C LEU A 95 -10.41 -19.02 14.30
N ALA A 96 -11.24 -19.99 14.69
CA ALA A 96 -10.77 -21.34 14.95
C ALA A 96 -10.16 -21.95 13.68
N GLY A 97 -8.93 -22.45 13.78
CA GLY A 97 -8.21 -23.05 12.67
C GLY A 97 -7.34 -22.08 11.86
N ASP A 98 -7.33 -20.78 12.19
CA ASP A 98 -6.43 -19.81 11.55
C ASP A 98 -4.94 -20.13 11.79
N PRO A 99 -4.04 -19.75 10.86
CA PRO A 99 -2.61 -19.75 11.09
C PRO A 99 -2.20 -18.95 12.33
N THR A 100 -1.22 -19.44 13.07
CA THR A 100 -0.68 -18.74 14.25
C THR A 100 0.41 -17.74 13.83
N PRO A 101 0.60 -16.62 14.56
CA PRO A 101 1.73 -15.73 14.30
C PRO A 101 3.06 -16.40 14.71
N ALA A 102 4.11 -16.21 13.91
CA ALA A 102 5.40 -16.92 14.10
C ALA A 102 6.14 -16.61 15.41
N SER A 103 6.05 -15.40 15.97
CA SER A 103 6.47 -15.02 17.33
C SER A 103 6.21 -13.53 17.53
N GLY A 104 5.62 -13.14 18.67
CA GLY A 104 5.53 -11.75 19.14
C GLY A 104 4.66 -10.80 18.30
N ALA A 105 3.53 -11.26 17.74
CA ALA A 105 2.54 -10.34 17.21
C ALA A 105 1.91 -9.56 18.38
N VAL A 106 2.51 -8.41 18.71
CA VAL A 106 1.90 -7.38 19.55
C VAL A 106 0.48 -7.17 19.08
N THR A 107 -0.47 -7.36 20.00
CA THR A 107 -1.83 -6.88 19.78
C THR A 107 -1.76 -5.37 19.53
N ALA A 108 -2.68 -4.82 18.73
CA ALA A 108 -2.72 -3.39 18.44
C ALA A 108 -2.74 -2.51 19.71
N GLU A 109 -3.11 -3.08 20.85
CA GLU A 109 -3.15 -2.45 22.18
C GLU A 109 -1.78 -2.30 22.87
N GLN A 110 -0.69 -2.88 22.36
CA GLN A 110 0.65 -2.82 22.99
C GLN A 110 1.63 -1.85 22.33
N MET A 111 1.20 -1.09 21.31
CA MET A 111 2.12 -0.32 20.46
C MET A 111 2.36 1.13 20.87
N GLU A 112 1.90 1.59 22.04
CA GLU A 112 2.13 2.99 22.45
C GLU A 112 3.45 3.23 23.22
N HIS A 113 4.15 2.20 23.73
CA HIS A 113 5.27 2.42 24.67
C HIS A 113 6.48 1.46 24.60
N ILE A 114 6.99 1.13 23.41
CA ILE A 114 8.28 0.39 23.33
C ILE A 114 9.34 1.26 22.66
N ALA A 115 10.34 1.68 23.45
CA ALA A 115 11.51 2.39 22.96
C ALA A 115 12.41 1.46 22.12
N PRO A 116 12.98 1.95 21.01
CA PRO A 116 13.87 1.16 20.16
C PRO A 116 15.18 0.79 20.88
N PRO A 117 15.82 -0.35 20.53
CA PRO A 117 17.16 -0.67 21.02
C PRO A 117 18.20 0.32 20.46
N PRO A 118 19.31 0.56 21.17
CA PRO A 118 20.30 1.57 20.81
C PRO A 118 20.98 1.24 19.47
N THR A 119 21.17 2.28 18.66
CA THR A 119 21.80 2.24 17.34
C THR A 119 23.31 2.04 17.47
N GLU A 120 23.84 0.92 16.97
CA GLU A 120 25.26 0.81 16.65
C GLU A 120 25.43 1.15 15.16
N GLU A 121 25.89 2.36 14.84
CA GLU A 121 26.33 2.69 13.49
C GLU A 121 27.75 2.16 13.26
N PRO A 122 28.02 1.33 12.22
CA PRO A 122 29.38 1.07 11.81
C PRO A 122 29.91 2.30 11.04
N ALA A 123 30.93 2.95 11.58
CA ALA A 123 31.65 4.02 10.91
C ALA A 123 32.34 3.51 9.62
N GLY A 124 32.05 4.15 8.48
CA GLY A 124 32.84 3.95 7.24
C GLY A 124 32.08 3.61 5.94
N ALA A 125 30.77 3.87 5.83
CA ALA A 125 30.06 3.60 4.57
C ALA A 125 30.54 4.53 3.42
N PRO A 126 30.99 3.99 2.27
CA PRO A 126 31.50 4.80 1.16
C PRO A 126 30.37 5.53 0.43
N ARG A 127 30.62 6.79 0.04
CA ARG A 127 29.79 7.57 -0.88
C ARG A 127 30.27 7.32 -2.30
N TYR A 128 29.37 7.00 -3.23
CA TYR A 128 29.70 6.97 -4.66
C TYR A 128 28.76 7.87 -5.48
N ALA A 129 29.40 8.47 -6.49
CA ALA A 129 28.90 9.49 -7.40
C ALA A 129 27.89 8.95 -8.41
N GLY A 130 27.01 9.84 -8.88
CA GLY A 130 26.04 9.55 -9.93
C GLY A 130 26.71 9.24 -11.28
N GLY A 131 26.05 8.38 -12.05
CA GLY A 131 26.45 8.05 -13.41
C GLY A 131 25.69 6.83 -13.95
N ASP A 132 25.14 7.01 -15.14
CA ASP A 132 24.32 6.14 -15.97
C ASP A 132 24.59 4.61 -16.05
N THR A 133 23.50 3.91 -16.38
CA THR A 133 23.35 2.70 -17.22
C THR A 133 23.63 1.28 -16.68
N ALA A 134 22.92 0.35 -17.34
CA ALA A 134 23.06 -1.11 -17.42
C ALA A 134 22.15 -1.97 -16.50
N GLN A 135 21.23 -2.70 -17.15
CA GLN A 135 20.57 -3.87 -16.58
C GLN A 135 21.63 -4.89 -16.20
N VAL A 136 21.88 -5.03 -14.90
CA VAL A 136 22.72 -6.11 -14.37
C VAL A 136 21.89 -7.39 -14.36
N THR A 137 22.11 -8.26 -15.33
CA THR A 137 21.61 -9.64 -15.29
C THR A 137 22.51 -10.44 -14.36
N VAL A 138 22.14 -10.54 -13.08
CA VAL A 138 22.72 -11.55 -12.16
C VAL A 138 21.86 -12.80 -12.25
N PRO A 139 22.40 -13.97 -12.63
CA PRO A 139 21.71 -15.24 -12.40
C PRO A 139 21.79 -15.56 -10.91
N ARG A 140 20.92 -14.92 -10.11
CA ARG A 140 20.83 -15.17 -8.67
C ARG A 140 19.82 -16.28 -8.47
N VAL A 141 20.26 -17.43 -7.94
CA VAL A 141 19.33 -18.36 -7.28
C VAL A 141 18.51 -17.52 -6.32
N LEU A 142 17.21 -17.42 -6.57
CA LEU A 142 16.33 -16.56 -5.80
C LEU A 142 16.28 -17.10 -4.36
N PRO A 143 16.41 -16.25 -3.33
CA PRO A 143 16.29 -16.70 -1.95
C PRO A 143 14.92 -17.39 -1.75
N SER A 144 14.85 -18.43 -0.92
CA SER A 144 13.55 -19.07 -0.66
C SER A 144 12.63 -18.14 0.15
N LEU A 145 11.33 -18.35 0.03
CA LEU A 145 10.36 -17.67 0.89
C LEU A 145 10.58 -17.97 2.38
N SER A 146 11.09 -19.15 2.73
CA SER A 146 11.47 -19.47 4.11
C SER A 146 12.55 -18.54 4.67
N SER A 147 13.51 -18.10 3.84
CA SER A 147 14.53 -17.12 4.25
C SER A 147 13.92 -15.76 4.60
N VAL A 148 12.82 -15.37 3.95
CA VAL A 148 12.03 -14.18 4.29
C VAL A 148 11.40 -14.33 5.67
N GLY A 149 10.82 -15.50 5.95
CA GLY A 149 10.28 -15.84 7.27
C GLY A 149 11.33 -15.72 8.38
N SER A 150 12.55 -16.22 8.16
CA SER A 150 13.66 -16.08 9.11
C SER A 150 14.12 -14.64 9.32
N CYS A 151 13.88 -13.75 8.34
CA CYS A 151 14.18 -12.34 8.48
C CYS A 151 13.04 -11.56 9.12
N TRP A 152 11.82 -12.08 9.21
CA TRP A 152 10.67 -11.31 9.67
C TRP A 152 10.84 -10.68 11.06
N THR A 153 10.56 -9.38 11.14
CA THR A 153 10.46 -8.60 12.38
C THR A 153 9.29 -7.63 12.26
N ALA A 154 8.68 -7.25 13.39
CA ALA A 154 7.63 -6.22 13.42
C ALA A 154 8.21 -4.79 13.39
N SER A 155 9.22 -4.57 12.54
CA SER A 155 9.95 -3.32 12.43
C SER A 155 10.66 -3.21 11.08
N CYS A 156 10.95 -1.98 10.67
CA CYS A 156 11.83 -1.66 9.56
C CYS A 156 13.21 -1.29 10.09
N LEU A 157 14.29 -1.70 9.41
CA LEU A 157 15.65 -1.32 9.76
C LEU A 157 15.90 0.20 9.66
N GLY A 158 15.12 0.92 8.86
CA GLY A 158 15.16 2.38 8.79
C GLY A 158 14.53 3.09 10.00
N GLY A 159 13.75 2.39 10.82
CA GLY A 159 13.11 2.96 12.02
C GLY A 159 11.77 3.67 11.79
N ASP A 160 11.39 3.96 10.53
CA ASP A 160 10.08 4.54 10.21
C ASP A 160 8.93 3.60 10.62
N MET A 161 7.80 4.20 10.98
CA MET A 161 6.54 3.50 11.23
C MET A 161 5.35 4.33 10.73
N PHE A 162 4.35 3.62 10.23
CA PHE A 162 3.09 4.19 9.74
C PHE A 162 1.90 3.57 10.47
N ALA A 163 0.67 4.01 10.19
CA ALA A 163 -0.51 3.35 10.75
C ALA A 163 -0.74 1.96 10.15
N ASN A 164 -0.37 1.75 8.87
CA ASN A 164 -0.35 0.45 8.22
C ASN A 164 1.09 0.07 7.82
N ASN A 165 1.67 -0.90 8.53
CA ASN A 165 3.03 -1.38 8.29
C ASN A 165 3.11 -2.75 7.62
N CYS A 166 2.00 -3.35 7.16
CA CYS A 166 2.02 -4.72 6.63
C CYS A 166 3.05 -4.89 5.51
N ALA A 167 3.01 -4.03 4.49
CA ALA A 167 3.96 -4.02 3.39
C ALA A 167 5.32 -3.47 3.81
N HIS A 168 5.35 -2.53 4.75
CA HIS A 168 6.58 -1.91 5.21
C HIS A 168 7.52 -2.93 5.87
N PHE A 169 7.02 -3.64 6.89
CA PHE A 169 7.82 -4.63 7.61
C PHE A 169 8.08 -5.86 6.77
N LEU A 170 7.11 -6.26 5.94
CA LEU A 170 7.27 -7.44 5.09
C LEU A 170 8.32 -7.20 4.02
N SER A 171 8.30 -6.03 3.37
CA SER A 171 9.29 -5.70 2.36
C SER A 171 10.71 -5.56 2.94
N ASP A 172 10.87 -5.08 4.18
CA ASP A 172 12.16 -5.12 4.87
C ASP A 172 12.67 -6.56 5.05
N ALA A 173 11.80 -7.48 5.47
CA ALA A 173 12.13 -8.90 5.58
C ALA A 173 12.55 -9.51 4.24
N PHE A 174 11.82 -9.19 3.14
CA PHE A 174 12.21 -9.61 1.80
C PHE A 174 13.59 -9.07 1.40
N ILE A 175 13.84 -7.77 1.61
CA ILE A 175 15.11 -7.15 1.24
C ILE A 175 16.28 -7.77 2.03
N ARG A 176 16.10 -8.01 3.34
CA ARG A 176 17.11 -8.68 4.17
C ARG A 176 17.34 -10.14 3.79
N ALA A 177 16.32 -10.83 3.29
CA ALA A 177 16.44 -12.18 2.75
C ALA A 177 17.16 -12.23 1.39
N GLY A 178 17.44 -11.09 0.74
CA GLY A 178 18.21 -11.00 -0.49
C GLY A 178 17.43 -10.56 -1.73
N TYR A 179 16.16 -10.16 -1.58
CA TYR A 179 15.35 -9.55 -2.65
C TYR A 179 15.69 -8.06 -2.81
N THR A 180 16.96 -7.78 -3.10
CA THR A 180 17.54 -6.43 -3.08
C THR A 180 16.94 -5.50 -4.16
N GLU A 181 16.30 -6.05 -5.19
CA GLU A 181 15.57 -5.27 -6.19
C GLU A 181 14.36 -4.52 -5.62
N LEU A 182 13.83 -4.94 -4.46
CA LEU A 182 12.81 -4.18 -3.76
C LEU A 182 13.36 -2.91 -3.10
N ALA A 183 14.68 -2.78 -2.90
CA ALA A 183 15.32 -1.57 -2.39
C ALA A 183 15.68 -0.55 -3.50
N MET A 184 15.67 -0.99 -4.77
CA MET A 184 16.01 -0.16 -5.93
C MET A 184 14.76 0.32 -6.66
N ALA A 185 14.92 1.20 -7.66
CA ALA A 185 13.84 1.58 -8.56
C ALA A 185 13.20 0.32 -9.18
N ASN A 186 11.88 0.19 -9.06
CA ASN A 186 11.14 -1.00 -9.41
C ASN A 186 9.78 -0.57 -9.99
N PRO A 187 9.37 -1.05 -11.18
CA PRO A 187 8.16 -0.59 -11.84
C PRO A 187 6.86 -0.91 -11.10
N TYR A 188 6.91 -1.84 -10.14
CA TYR A 188 5.75 -2.23 -9.31
C TYR A 188 5.70 -1.49 -7.96
N ILE A 189 6.78 -0.81 -7.58
CA ILE A 189 6.90 -0.15 -6.28
C ILE A 189 6.91 1.37 -6.47
N HIS A 190 5.80 2.00 -6.12
CA HIS A 190 5.56 3.42 -6.29
C HIS A 190 5.71 4.21 -4.98
N ALA A 191 5.50 3.56 -3.84
CA ALA A 191 5.59 4.20 -2.52
C ALA A 191 6.63 3.53 -1.63
N ARG A 192 7.44 4.36 -0.96
CA ARG A 192 8.54 3.93 -0.10
C ARG A 192 8.61 4.74 1.18
N CYS A 193 9.15 4.15 2.24
CA CYS A 193 9.43 4.87 3.48
C CYS A 193 10.43 6.01 3.24
N TYR A 194 10.43 6.98 4.16
CA TYR A 194 11.15 8.23 4.01
C TYR A 194 12.61 8.10 4.39
N THR A 195 12.95 7.10 5.20
CA THR A 195 14.32 6.76 5.55
C THR A 195 15.15 6.33 4.33
N PRO A 196 16.50 6.42 4.45
CA PRO A 196 17.42 5.88 3.44
C PRO A 196 17.25 4.38 3.16
N ALA A 197 16.54 3.63 4.03
CA ALA A 197 16.20 2.23 3.78
C ALA A 197 15.24 2.04 2.59
N ARG A 198 14.42 3.04 2.25
CA ARG A 198 13.58 3.08 1.03
C ARG A 198 12.74 1.83 0.79
N ARG A 199 12.18 1.25 1.86
CA ARG A 199 11.35 0.04 1.84
C ARG A 199 9.98 0.31 1.22
N PRO A 200 9.42 -0.58 0.37
CA PRO A 200 8.04 -0.52 -0.07
C PRO A 200 7.05 -0.38 1.09
N ILE A 201 6.06 0.53 1.00
CA ILE A 201 5.09 0.78 2.08
C ILE A 201 3.64 0.44 1.72
N ARG A 202 3.36 0.04 0.48
CA ARG A 202 1.99 -0.27 0.02
C ARG A 202 1.80 -1.76 -0.26
N ALA A 203 0.71 -2.31 0.27
CA ALA A 203 0.34 -3.71 0.06
C ALA A 203 0.04 -4.00 -1.41
N ARG A 204 -0.59 -3.07 -2.14
CA ARG A 204 -0.85 -3.22 -3.59
C ARG A 204 0.41 -3.21 -4.45
N ASP A 205 1.42 -2.43 -4.08
CA ASP A 205 2.72 -2.43 -4.76
C ASP A 205 3.40 -3.80 -4.59
N MET A 206 3.40 -4.34 -3.37
CA MET A 206 3.90 -5.69 -3.08
C MET A 206 3.08 -6.77 -3.79
N TRP A 207 1.76 -6.61 -3.89
CA TRP A 207 0.89 -7.53 -4.62
C TRP A 207 1.20 -7.58 -6.12
N ALA A 208 1.35 -6.43 -6.76
CA ALA A 208 1.76 -6.34 -8.16
C ALA A 208 3.13 -7.01 -8.37
N TRP A 209 4.06 -6.81 -7.44
CA TRP A 209 5.35 -7.50 -7.46
C TRP A 209 5.23 -9.02 -7.27
N PHE A 210 4.38 -9.51 -6.36
CA PHE A 210 4.11 -10.94 -6.19
C PHE A 210 3.53 -11.57 -7.46
N GLN A 211 2.58 -10.89 -8.11
CA GLN A 211 1.98 -11.36 -9.37
C GLN A 211 3.02 -11.52 -10.48
N ASN A 212 3.96 -10.57 -10.58
CA ASN A 212 5.04 -10.66 -11.56
C ASN A 212 6.06 -11.76 -11.23
N ARG A 213 6.24 -12.10 -9.95
CA ARG A 213 7.19 -13.13 -9.49
C ARG A 213 6.64 -14.55 -9.57
N ALA A 214 5.33 -14.72 -9.49
CA ALA A 214 4.73 -16.01 -9.22
C ALA A 214 4.91 -17.01 -10.36
N VAL A 215 5.41 -18.20 -10.00
CA VAL A 215 5.38 -19.41 -10.82
C VAL A 215 4.15 -20.27 -10.48
N ARG A 216 3.67 -20.16 -9.24
CA ARG A 216 2.45 -20.84 -8.76
C ARG A 216 1.55 -19.86 -8.03
N THR A 217 0.24 -20.03 -8.22
CA THR A 217 -0.78 -19.20 -7.60
C THR A 217 -1.88 -20.05 -6.97
N SER A 218 -2.48 -19.57 -5.89
CA SER A 218 -3.70 -20.16 -5.30
C SER A 218 -4.63 -19.07 -4.78
N ARG A 219 -5.92 -19.40 -4.68
CA ARG A 219 -6.93 -18.58 -3.99
C ARG A 219 -7.35 -19.14 -2.64
N THR A 220 -6.82 -20.32 -2.27
CA THR A 220 -7.18 -21.02 -1.06
C THR A 220 -5.90 -21.50 -0.37
N PRO A 221 -5.64 -21.08 0.88
CA PRO A 221 -4.56 -21.64 1.69
C PRO A 221 -4.81 -23.13 1.94
N MET A 222 -3.84 -23.98 1.61
CA MET A 222 -3.89 -25.42 1.85
C MET A 222 -2.67 -25.82 2.69
N ARG A 223 -2.88 -26.59 3.75
CA ARG A 223 -1.81 -27.12 4.60
C ARG A 223 -0.82 -27.96 3.80
N ASN A 224 0.43 -27.98 4.23
CA ASN A 224 1.51 -28.79 3.66
C ASN A 224 1.78 -28.51 2.18
N THR A 225 1.66 -27.25 1.76
CA THR A 225 1.95 -26.80 0.39
C THR A 225 3.17 -25.86 0.33
N GLY A 226 3.94 -25.79 1.42
CA GLY A 226 5.11 -24.92 1.56
C GLY A 226 4.78 -23.47 1.91
N TRP A 227 5.68 -22.59 1.52
CA TRP A 227 5.65 -21.16 1.87
C TRP A 227 4.96 -20.34 0.79
N TRP A 228 4.14 -19.37 1.17
CA TRP A 228 3.39 -18.51 0.26
C TRP A 228 3.53 -17.05 0.63
N SER A 229 3.76 -16.19 -0.36
CA SER A 229 3.46 -14.76 -0.23
C SER A 229 1.97 -14.55 -0.42
N VAL A 230 1.32 -13.85 0.49
CA VAL A 230 -0.15 -13.72 0.50
C VAL A 230 -0.52 -12.25 0.43
N PHE A 231 -1.46 -11.93 -0.44
CA PHE A 231 -2.22 -10.69 -0.43
C PHE A 231 -3.68 -11.00 -0.07
N GLN A 232 -4.26 -10.20 0.82
CA GLN A 232 -5.62 -10.36 1.33
C GLN A 232 -6.40 -9.09 1.03
N LEU A 233 -7.63 -9.23 0.52
CA LEU A 233 -8.43 -8.10 0.09
C LEU A 233 -9.92 -8.30 0.35
N ASP A 234 -10.53 -7.29 0.95
CA ASP A 234 -11.95 -7.05 0.91
C ASP A 234 -12.15 -5.56 0.61
N GLU A 235 -12.40 -5.21 -0.65
CA GLU A 235 -12.54 -3.81 -1.07
C GLU A 235 -13.72 -3.09 -0.42
N SER A 236 -14.71 -3.84 0.09
CA SER A 236 -15.84 -3.26 0.80
C SER A 236 -15.48 -2.80 2.22
N VAL A 237 -14.37 -3.32 2.78
CA VAL A 237 -13.91 -3.03 4.14
C VAL A 237 -12.62 -2.22 4.13
N TYR A 238 -11.65 -2.63 3.33
CA TYR A 238 -10.33 -2.01 3.27
C TYR A 238 -9.71 -2.17 1.88
N TRP A 239 -9.76 -1.11 1.08
CA TRP A 239 -9.28 -1.15 -0.30
C TRP A 239 -7.76 -1.32 -0.40
N GLY A 240 -6.98 -0.94 0.61
CA GLY A 240 -5.52 -1.04 0.59
C GLY A 240 -5.02 -2.48 0.52
N GLY A 241 -5.81 -3.42 1.05
CA GLY A 241 -5.43 -4.82 1.22
C GLY A 241 -4.31 -5.02 2.26
N HIS A 242 -4.00 -6.27 2.53
CA HIS A 242 -3.01 -6.67 3.53
C HIS A 242 -2.05 -7.70 2.95
N VAL A 243 -0.77 -7.64 3.32
CA VAL A 243 0.24 -8.62 2.90
C VAL A 243 0.85 -9.34 4.08
N LEU A 244 1.13 -10.63 3.90
CA LEU A 244 1.83 -11.48 4.85
C LEU A 244 2.57 -12.59 4.13
N LEU A 245 3.43 -13.29 4.86
CA LEU A 245 4.01 -14.55 4.44
C LEU A 245 3.39 -15.69 5.25
N LEU A 246 3.06 -16.80 4.60
CA LEU A 246 2.39 -17.96 5.19
C LEU A 246 3.25 -19.21 5.00
N ASP A 247 3.68 -19.83 6.09
CA ASP A 247 4.18 -21.20 6.12
C ASP A 247 2.99 -22.14 6.31
N THR A 248 2.63 -22.90 5.27
CA THR A 248 1.51 -23.83 5.35
C THR A 248 1.87 -25.19 5.93
N ASP A 249 3.17 -25.48 6.10
CA ASP A 249 3.65 -26.73 6.69
C ASP A 249 3.54 -26.66 8.22
N THR A 250 3.91 -25.52 8.80
CA THR A 250 3.71 -25.25 10.24
C THR A 250 2.40 -24.56 10.56
N TRP A 251 1.68 -24.08 9.52
CA TRP A 251 0.47 -23.26 9.63
C TRP A 251 0.68 -21.99 10.44
N THR A 252 1.69 -21.23 10.03
CA THR A 252 2.19 -20.05 10.72
C THR A 252 2.29 -18.88 9.76
N TYR A 253 1.91 -17.68 10.17
CA TYR A 253 2.07 -16.46 9.38
C TYR A 253 3.10 -15.50 9.97
N TYR A 254 3.69 -14.71 9.08
CA TYR A 254 4.67 -13.66 9.34
C TYR A 254 4.12 -12.38 8.70
N GLY A 255 3.65 -11.46 9.53
CA GLY A 255 2.93 -10.28 9.11
C GLY A 255 2.38 -9.51 10.31
N THR A 256 1.84 -8.32 10.08
CA THR A 256 1.20 -7.51 11.13
C THR A 256 -0.23 -7.96 11.45
N GLY A 257 -0.75 -8.95 10.73
CA GLY A 257 -2.12 -9.48 10.88
C GLY A 257 -2.39 -10.59 9.87
N ASN A 258 -3.58 -11.19 9.95
CA ASN A 258 -4.04 -12.24 9.04
C ASN A 258 -5.57 -12.22 8.92
N HIS A 259 -6.08 -11.82 7.77
CA HIS A 259 -7.51 -11.64 7.49
C HIS A 259 -8.05 -12.82 6.65
N THR A 260 -8.30 -13.97 7.29
CA THR A 260 -8.72 -15.20 6.59
C THR A 260 -10.12 -15.12 5.98
N THR A 261 -10.97 -14.21 6.46
CA THR A 261 -12.31 -13.94 5.90
C THR A 261 -12.27 -13.11 4.62
N TRP A 262 -11.15 -12.47 4.30
CA TRP A 262 -10.98 -11.69 3.07
C TRP A 262 -10.65 -12.61 1.90
N GLN A 263 -10.76 -12.09 0.67
CA GLN A 263 -10.29 -12.82 -0.49
C GLN A 263 -8.78 -13.04 -0.40
N GLN A 264 -8.34 -14.27 -0.61
CA GLN A 264 -6.94 -14.66 -0.52
C GLN A 264 -6.30 -14.74 -1.92
N TYR A 265 -5.07 -14.26 -2.03
CA TYR A 265 -4.25 -14.31 -3.24
C TYR A 265 -2.86 -14.81 -2.84
N LEU A 266 -2.56 -16.07 -3.12
CA LEU A 266 -1.32 -16.71 -2.71
C LEU A 266 -0.38 -16.87 -3.91
N TYR A 267 0.90 -16.58 -3.69
CA TYR A 267 1.95 -16.57 -4.70
C TYR A 267 3.20 -17.34 -4.23
N GLN A 268 3.76 -18.14 -5.12
CA GLN A 268 4.94 -18.98 -4.92
C GLN A 268 5.87 -18.88 -6.13
N TRP A 269 7.18 -18.99 -5.90
CA TRP A 269 8.21 -19.06 -6.92
C TRP A 269 9.39 -19.92 -6.44
#